data_AF-A0A961JQT4-F1
#
_entry.id   AF-A0A961JQT4-F1
#
_cell.length_a   1.000
_cell.length_b   1.000
_cell.length_c   1.000
_cell.angle_alpha   90.00
_cell.angle_beta   90.00
_cell.angle_gamma   90.00
#
_symmetry.space_group_name_H-M   'P 1'
#
loop_
_entity.id
_entity.type
_entity.pdbx_description
1 polymer ?
#
loop_
_entity_poly.entity_id
_entity_poly.type
_entity_poly.pdbx_seq_one_letter_code
_entity_poly.pdbx_strand_id
1 'polypeptide(L)'
;MAARYHAQPAGDALDTLDTTPAGLSTEEATRRLSEHGPNRLPEPPKRSPVLRFLAHFHNVLIYVLLGAAVVTAALQHWIDTGVILAVVIVNAVIGYIQEGRAEQAMAAIRGMLAPHSAVLRDGKRVSVDAAELVPGDIVLVEAGDRVPADLRLIEARGLKAEEAILTGESVPVDKGIRPVDEDADLGDRTPMLFSGTLVAAGTGRGLVTATGGHTQIGRISGMLAEVETLTTPLVAQMDRFARWLTVFILMLAAVLLSYGCFVGHLPFSDLFMAVVGLSVAAIPEGLPAVLTITLAVG
;
A
#
# COMPACT_ATOMS: atom_id res chain seq x y z
N MET A 1 20.64 -16.21 -12.82
CA MET A 1 20.02 -16.08 -14.17
C MET A 1 18.61 -16.64 -14.04
N ALA A 2 17.56 -15.89 -14.38
CA ALA A 2 16.19 -16.41 -14.23
C ALA A 2 16.01 -17.61 -15.15
N ALA A 3 15.62 -18.77 -14.59
CA ALA A 3 15.37 -19.97 -15.37
C ALA A 3 14.30 -19.70 -16.45
N ARG A 4 14.61 -20.06 -17.69
CA ARG A 4 13.77 -19.81 -18.87
C ARG A 4 12.74 -20.94 -19.02
N TYR A 5 11.81 -21.04 -18.08
CA TYR A 5 10.85 -22.16 -18.03
C TYR A 5 9.98 -22.28 -19.29
N HIS A 6 9.72 -21.18 -20.01
CA HIS A 6 8.97 -21.18 -21.27
C HIS A 6 9.64 -21.99 -22.40
N ALA A 7 10.97 -22.08 -22.38
CA ALA A 7 11.77 -22.76 -23.39
C ALA A 7 12.11 -24.21 -23.05
N GLN A 8 11.69 -24.68 -21.88
CA GLN A 8 11.94 -26.03 -21.43
C GLN A 8 10.65 -26.87 -21.45
N PRO A 9 10.76 -28.19 -21.71
CA PRO A 9 9.68 -29.14 -21.45
C PRO A 9 9.17 -29.06 -20.01
N ALA A 10 7.88 -29.35 -19.80
CA ALA A 10 7.30 -29.34 -18.46
C ALA A 10 7.97 -30.35 -17.50
N GLY A 11 8.49 -31.47 -18.02
CA GLY A 11 9.25 -32.45 -17.25
C GLY A 11 10.52 -31.84 -16.64
N ASP A 12 11.36 -31.23 -17.46
CA ASP A 12 12.60 -30.59 -17.03
C ASP A 12 12.35 -29.47 -16.01
N ALA A 13 11.25 -28.74 -16.15
CA ALA A 13 10.84 -27.71 -15.19
C ALA A 13 10.43 -28.31 -13.83
N LEU A 14 9.74 -29.46 -13.84
CA LEU A 14 9.40 -30.21 -12.61
C LEU A 14 10.67 -30.73 -11.93
N ASP A 15 11.60 -31.28 -12.70
CA ASP A 15 12.89 -31.78 -12.19
C ASP A 15 13.74 -30.64 -11.61
N THR A 16 13.77 -29.48 -12.27
CA THR A 16 14.51 -28.30 -11.79
C THR A 16 13.99 -27.78 -10.45
N LEU A 17 12.68 -27.92 -10.20
CA LEU A 17 12.03 -27.48 -8.96
C LEU A 17 11.81 -28.63 -7.96
N ASP A 18 12.44 -29.79 -8.18
CA ASP A 18 12.33 -30.99 -7.36
C ASP A 18 10.87 -31.30 -6.96
N THR A 19 9.97 -31.30 -7.94
CA THR A 19 8.53 -31.50 -7.73
C THR A 19 7.96 -32.49 -8.73
N THR A 20 6.74 -32.95 -8.47
CA THR A 20 6.06 -33.94 -9.32
C THR A 20 4.74 -33.39 -9.84
N PRO A 21 4.17 -33.97 -10.92
CA PRO A 21 2.83 -33.60 -11.37
C PRO A 21 1.76 -33.79 -10.29
N ALA A 22 1.99 -34.63 -9.28
CA ALA A 22 1.07 -34.88 -8.17
C ALA A 22 1.07 -33.75 -7.11
N GLY A 23 1.94 -32.75 -7.24
CA GLY A 23 2.07 -31.66 -6.28
C GLY A 23 3.16 -31.87 -5.23
N LEU A 24 3.32 -30.87 -4.36
CA LEU A 24 4.22 -30.90 -3.22
C LEU A 24 3.55 -31.58 -2.02
N SER A 25 4.33 -32.00 -1.03
CA SER A 25 3.77 -32.29 0.30
C SER A 25 3.47 -31.00 1.05
N THR A 26 2.55 -31.05 2.02
CA THR A 26 2.25 -29.87 2.86
C THR A 26 3.49 -29.40 3.64
N GLU A 27 4.33 -30.33 4.09
CA GLU A 27 5.58 -30.04 4.80
C GLU A 27 6.58 -29.30 3.91
N GLU A 28 6.77 -29.78 2.67
CA GLU A 28 7.67 -29.17 1.71
C GLU A 28 7.21 -27.78 1.30
N ALA A 29 5.90 -27.61 1.07
CA ALA A 29 5.33 -26.30 0.77
C ALA A 29 5.58 -25.31 1.93
N THR A 30 5.43 -25.75 3.17
CA THR A 30 5.69 -24.94 4.37
C THR A 30 7.17 -24.57 4.50
N ARG A 31 8.08 -25.51 4.20
CA ARG A 31 9.52 -25.25 4.17
C ARG A 31 9.87 -24.21 3.10
N ARG A 32 9.39 -24.38 1.87
CA ARG A 32 9.65 -23.41 0.79
C ARG A 32 9.06 -22.05 1.07
N LEU A 33 7.93 -21.99 1.79
CA LEU A 33 7.29 -20.72 2.18
C LEU A 33 8.16 -19.92 3.15
N SER A 34 8.86 -20.60 4.07
CA SER A 34 9.79 -19.91 4.98
C SER A 34 11.07 -19.44 4.27
N GLU A 35 11.51 -20.15 3.23
CA GLU A 35 12.70 -19.81 2.43
C GLU A 35 12.45 -18.70 1.41
N HIS A 36 11.34 -18.79 0.66
CA HIS A 36 11.01 -17.87 -0.44
C HIS A 36 10.14 -16.68 0.01
N GLY A 37 9.51 -16.81 1.19
CA GLY A 37 8.51 -15.86 1.65
C GLY A 37 7.15 -16.02 0.96
N PRO A 38 6.15 -15.23 1.40
CA PRO A 38 4.80 -15.31 0.85
C PRO A 38 4.75 -14.80 -0.60
N ASN A 39 3.84 -15.36 -1.41
CA ASN A 39 3.51 -14.89 -2.75
C ASN A 39 2.72 -13.56 -2.67
N ARG A 40 3.44 -12.49 -2.33
CA ARG A 40 2.94 -11.12 -2.27
C ARG A 40 3.95 -10.20 -2.92
N LEU A 41 3.45 -9.14 -3.56
CA LEU A 41 4.32 -8.07 -4.02
C LEU A 41 4.99 -7.43 -2.79
N PRO A 42 6.28 -7.07 -2.87
CA PRO A 42 6.98 -6.45 -1.76
C PRO A 42 6.25 -5.17 -1.34
N GLU A 43 5.79 -5.12 -0.08
CA GLU A 43 5.18 -3.92 0.47
C GLU A 43 6.26 -2.83 0.60
N PRO A 44 5.95 -1.57 0.26
CA PRO A 44 6.87 -0.47 0.54
C PRO A 44 7.22 -0.45 2.03
N PRO A 45 8.46 -0.08 2.41
CA PRO A 45 8.89 -0.10 3.79
C PRO A 45 7.94 0.75 4.65
N LYS A 46 7.32 0.12 5.64
CA LYS A 46 6.43 0.81 6.58
C LYS A 46 7.27 1.83 7.35
N ARG A 47 6.84 3.09 7.34
CA ARG A 47 7.47 4.14 8.17
C ARG A 47 7.40 3.70 9.64
N SER A 48 8.49 3.89 10.38
CA SER A 48 8.55 3.56 11.81
C SER A 48 7.38 4.24 12.56
N PRO A 49 6.70 3.54 13.50
CA PRO A 49 5.59 4.13 14.28
C PRO A 49 5.99 5.43 14.97
N VAL A 50 7.24 5.52 15.44
CA VAL A 50 7.80 6.72 16.06
C VAL A 50 7.99 7.85 15.05
N LEU A 51 8.47 7.54 13.84
CA LEU A 51 8.56 8.53 12.76
C LEU A 51 7.19 9.01 12.31
N ARG A 52 6.18 8.14 12.27
CA ARG A 52 4.79 8.52 11.96
C ARG A 52 4.22 9.44 13.01
N PHE A 53 4.42 9.12 14.29
CA PHE A 53 4.03 10.00 15.39
C PHE A 53 4.73 11.37 15.29
N LEU A 54 6.04 11.39 15.04
CA LEU A 54 6.81 12.63 14.86
C LEU A 54 6.39 13.43 13.61
N ALA A 55 5.93 12.76 12.55
CA ALA A 55 5.43 13.42 11.36
C ALA A 55 4.17 14.25 11.64
N HIS A 56 3.34 13.87 12.64
CA HIS A 56 2.21 14.69 13.06
C HIS A 56 2.66 16.03 13.65
N PHE A 57 3.86 16.14 14.24
CA PHE A 57 4.42 17.42 14.71
C PHE A 57 4.94 18.30 13.58
N HIS A 58 5.14 17.74 12.38
CA HIS A 58 5.62 18.45 11.20
C HIS A 58 4.51 19.20 10.47
N ASN A 59 3.59 19.79 11.23
CA ASN A 59 2.53 20.66 10.74
C ASN A 59 2.83 22.11 11.13
N VAL A 60 2.71 23.03 10.17
CA VAL A 60 2.92 24.48 10.37
C VAL A 60 2.14 25.00 11.58
N LEU A 61 0.94 24.48 11.82
CA LEU A 61 0.08 24.87 12.95
C LEU A 61 0.64 24.40 14.31
N ILE A 62 1.22 23.19 14.38
CA ILE A 62 1.85 22.68 15.59
C ILE A 62 3.13 23.48 15.91
N TYR A 63 3.87 23.92 14.89
CA TYR A 63 5.00 24.83 15.10
C TYR A 63 4.57 26.19 15.66
N VAL A 64 3.44 26.73 15.21
CA VAL A 64 2.88 27.98 15.77
C VAL A 64 2.49 27.77 17.25
N LEU A 65 1.84 26.66 17.59
CA LEU A 65 1.46 26.33 18.97
C LEU A 65 2.68 26.10 19.87
N LEU A 66 3.70 25.38 19.37
CA LEU A 66 4.97 25.20 20.08
C LEU A 66 5.68 26.55 20.30
N GLY A 67 5.70 27.42 19.28
CA GLY A 67 6.21 28.78 19.40
C GLY A 67 5.45 29.60 20.44
N ALA A 68 4.11 29.53 20.44
CA ALA A 68 3.26 30.18 21.43
C ALA A 68 3.55 29.66 22.84
N ALA A 69 3.68 28.34 23.03
CA ALA A 69 4.03 27.74 24.32
C ALA A 69 5.39 28.24 24.84
N VAL A 70 6.39 28.39 23.96
CA VAL A 70 7.71 28.95 24.33
C VAL A 70 7.58 30.40 24.80
N VAL A 71 6.81 31.23 24.09
CA VAL A 71 6.61 32.64 24.46
C VAL A 71 5.82 32.75 25.77
N THR A 72 4.76 31.96 25.96
CA THR A 72 3.97 31.92 27.20
C THR A 72 4.81 31.47 28.40
N ALA A 73 5.71 30.50 28.21
CA ALA A 73 6.64 30.05 29.25
C ALA A 73 7.66 31.14 29.61
N ALA A 74 8.18 31.86 28.61
CA ALA A 74 9.08 32.99 28.83
C ALA A 74 8.41 34.11 29.64
N LEU A 75 7.10 34.32 29.48
CA LEU A 75 6.29 35.23 30.27
C LEU A 75 5.92 34.68 31.67
N GLN A 76 6.44 33.52 32.07
CA GLN A 76 6.19 32.86 33.38
C GLN A 76 4.73 32.41 33.60
N HIS A 77 3.94 32.27 32.54
CA HIS A 77 2.58 31.73 32.60
C HIS A 77 2.59 30.19 32.49
N TRP A 78 3.00 29.53 33.58
CA TRP A 78 3.20 28.07 33.61
C TRP A 78 1.92 27.26 33.39
N ILE A 79 0.77 27.73 33.91
CA ILE A 79 -0.52 27.05 33.75
C ILE A 79 -0.93 27.05 32.28
N ASP A 80 -0.87 28.23 31.64
CA ASP A 80 -1.25 28.41 30.24
C ASP A 80 -0.33 27.66 29.29
N THR A 81 0.98 27.67 29.56
CA THR A 81 1.96 26.85 28.84
C THR A 81 1.60 25.36 28.92
N GLY A 82 1.22 24.88 30.11
CA GLY A 82 0.76 23.51 30.32
C GLY A 82 -0.49 23.17 29.52
N VAL A 83 -1.46 24.09 29.44
CA VAL A 83 -2.68 23.91 28.64
C VAL A 83 -2.36 23.81 27.15
N ILE A 84 -1.51 24.69 26.61
CA ILE A 84 -1.12 24.66 25.19
C ILE A 84 -0.40 23.35 24.85
N LEU A 85 0.55 22.92 25.69
CA LEU A 85 1.26 21.65 25.50
C LEU A 85 0.31 20.45 25.58
N ALA A 86 -0.65 20.47 26.50
CA ALA A 86 -1.65 19.41 26.62
C ALA A 86 -2.50 19.29 25.35
N VAL A 87 -2.95 20.41 24.78
CA VAL A 87 -3.70 20.42 23.51
C VAL A 87 -2.86 19.83 22.37
N VAL A 88 -1.60 20.25 22.24
CA VAL A 88 -0.69 19.73 21.20
C VAL A 88 -0.50 18.21 21.32
N ILE A 89 -0.29 17.71 22.54
CA ILE A 89 -0.11 16.27 22.80
C ILE A 89 -1.40 15.50 22.49
N VAL A 90 -2.55 15.98 22.97
CA VAL A 90 -3.85 15.35 22.72
C VAL A 90 -4.12 15.26 21.22
N ASN A 91 -3.86 16.34 20.48
CA ASN A 91 -4.04 16.36 19.04
C ASN A 91 -3.12 15.39 18.30
N ALA A 92 -1.85 15.31 18.69
CA ALA A 92 -0.91 14.34 18.11
C ALA A 92 -1.34 12.89 18.38
N VAL A 93 -1.83 12.60 19.59
CA VAL A 93 -2.35 11.27 19.96
C VAL A 93 -3.61 10.93 19.18
N ILE A 94 -4.57 11.87 19.09
CA ILE A 94 -5.80 11.69 18.30
C ILE A 94 -5.44 11.44 16.84
N GLY A 95 -4.54 12.22 16.26
CA GLY A 95 -4.07 12.05 14.88
C GLY A 95 -3.46 10.68 14.63
N TYR A 96 -2.57 10.23 15.53
CA TYR A 96 -1.94 8.90 15.44
C TYR A 96 -2.97 7.76 15.52
N ILE A 97 -3.94 7.85 16.43
CA ILE A 97 -5.00 6.83 16.56
C ILE A 97 -5.91 6.83 15.32
N GLN A 98 -6.27 8.00 14.78
CA GLN A 98 -7.11 8.11 13.59
C GLN A 98 -6.43 7.53 12.35
N GLU A 99 -5.14 7.83 12.14
CA GLU A 99 -4.35 7.27 11.04
C GLU A 99 -4.25 5.75 11.15
N GLY A 100 -3.97 5.23 12.36
CA GLY A 100 -3.90 3.79 12.61
C GLY A 100 -5.23 3.06 12.34
N ARG A 101 -6.38 3.66 12.71
CA ARG A 101 -7.71 3.10 12.40
C ARG A 101 -8.00 3.08 10.90
N ALA A 102 -7.64 4.14 10.18
CA ALA A 102 -7.81 4.20 8.73
C ALA A 102 -6.99 3.12 8.01
N GLU A 103 -5.73 2.94 8.40
CA GLU A 103 -4.87 1.87 7.87
C GLU A 103 -5.40 0.48 8.18
N GLN A 104 -5.89 0.22 9.40
CA GLN A 104 -6.47 -1.06 9.77
C GLN A 104 -7.71 -1.40 8.95
N ALA A 105 -8.60 -0.42 8.73
CA ALA A 105 -9.77 -0.60 7.88
C ALA A 105 -9.38 -0.96 6.44
N MET A 106 -8.37 -0.27 5.89
CA MET A 106 -7.84 -0.58 4.55
C MET A 106 -7.18 -1.97 4.48
N ALA A 107 -6.44 -2.36 5.52
CA ALA A 107 -5.83 -3.70 5.60
C ALA A 107 -6.88 -4.82 5.67
N ALA A 108 -7.96 -4.61 6.42
CA ALA A 108 -9.07 -5.57 6.50
C ALA A 108 -9.76 -5.75 5.14
N ILE A 109 -10.01 -4.66 4.40
CA ILE A 109 -10.58 -4.74 3.04
C ILE A 109 -9.64 -5.51 2.10
N ARG A 110 -8.32 -5.26 2.18
CA ARG A 110 -7.32 -6.01 1.38
C ARG A 110 -7.32 -7.51 1.70
N GLY A 111 -7.47 -7.88 2.97
CA GLY A 111 -7.52 -9.28 3.40
C GLY A 111 -8.79 -10.01 2.93
N MET A 112 -9.93 -9.33 2.88
CA MET A 112 -11.20 -9.90 2.38
C MET A 112 -11.22 -10.16 0.87
N LEU A 113 -10.29 -9.54 0.12
CA LEU A 113 -10.13 -9.69 -1.32
C LEU A 113 -8.96 -10.62 -1.70
N ALA A 114 -8.35 -11.30 -0.72
CA ALA A 114 -7.22 -12.20 -0.96
C ALA A 114 -7.67 -13.37 -1.85
N PRO A 115 -7.10 -13.53 -3.05
CA PRO A 115 -7.49 -14.60 -3.95
C PRO A 115 -7.09 -15.96 -3.36
N HIS A 116 -8.01 -16.91 -3.40
CA HIS A 116 -7.70 -18.32 -3.12
C HIS A 116 -7.26 -19.01 -4.41
N SER A 117 -6.49 -20.10 -4.27
CA SER A 117 -6.01 -20.88 -5.41
C SER A 117 -6.16 -22.37 -5.14
N ALA A 118 -6.65 -23.09 -6.15
CA ALA A 118 -6.71 -24.54 -6.11
C ALA A 118 -5.33 -25.12 -6.45
N VAL A 119 -4.75 -25.90 -5.53
CA VAL A 119 -3.46 -26.56 -5.71
C VAL A 119 -3.56 -28.06 -5.48
N LEU A 120 -2.61 -28.81 -6.01
CA LEU A 120 -2.36 -30.19 -5.61
C LEU A 120 -1.29 -30.20 -4.53
N ARG A 121 -1.67 -30.64 -3.32
CA ARG A 121 -0.75 -30.95 -2.22
C ARG A 121 -1.10 -32.30 -1.62
N ASP A 122 -0.08 -33.10 -1.29
CA ASP A 122 -0.23 -34.49 -0.83
C ASP A 122 -1.08 -35.34 -1.80
N GLY A 123 -1.00 -35.07 -3.11
CA GLY A 123 -1.78 -35.73 -4.15
C GLY A 123 -3.27 -35.38 -4.19
N LYS A 124 -3.73 -34.40 -3.39
CA LYS A 124 -5.13 -34.00 -3.27
C LYS A 124 -5.33 -32.55 -3.70
N ARG A 125 -6.49 -32.27 -4.31
CA ARG A 125 -6.91 -30.88 -4.61
C ARG A 125 -7.30 -30.20 -3.31
N VAL A 126 -6.57 -29.15 -2.95
CA VAL A 126 -6.82 -28.29 -1.77
C VAL A 126 -6.89 -26.84 -2.20
N SER A 127 -7.69 -26.04 -1.50
CA SER A 127 -7.75 -24.60 -1.70
C SER A 127 -6.85 -23.93 -0.67
N VAL A 128 -5.92 -23.10 -1.11
CA VAL A 128 -4.96 -22.36 -0.27
C VAL A 128 -5.08 -20.86 -0.55
N ASP A 129 -4.65 -20.02 0.39
CA ASP A 129 -4.45 -18.59 0.10
C ASP A 129 -3.38 -18.46 -1.00
N ALA A 130 -3.62 -17.63 -2.02
CA ALA A 130 -2.63 -17.38 -3.07
C ALA A 130 -1.29 -16.90 -2.48
N ALA A 131 -1.30 -16.24 -1.31
CA ALA A 131 -0.10 -15.82 -0.59
C ALA A 131 0.76 -16.98 -0.07
N GLU A 132 0.20 -18.18 0.09
CA GLU A 132 0.90 -19.39 0.54
C GLU A 132 1.46 -20.22 -0.62
N LEU A 133 1.29 -19.76 -1.87
CA LEU A 133 1.88 -20.41 -3.03
C LEU A 133 3.40 -20.26 -3.02
N VAL A 134 4.09 -21.33 -3.37
CA VAL A 134 5.55 -21.39 -3.45
C VAL A 134 6.01 -21.96 -4.79
N PRO A 135 7.23 -21.64 -5.26
CA PRO A 135 7.80 -22.30 -6.41
C PRO A 135 7.81 -23.82 -6.24
N GLY A 136 7.26 -24.54 -7.21
CA GLY A 136 7.07 -25.99 -7.14
C GLY A 136 5.62 -26.47 -6.92
N ASP A 137 4.73 -25.60 -6.45
CA ASP A 137 3.31 -25.94 -6.32
C ASP A 137 2.69 -26.22 -7.70
N ILE A 138 1.72 -27.14 -7.74
CA ILE A 138 0.92 -27.39 -8.94
C ILE A 138 -0.44 -26.74 -8.76
N VAL A 139 -0.68 -25.67 -9.49
CA VAL A 139 -1.93 -24.89 -9.48
C VAL A 139 -2.86 -25.42 -10.57
N LEU A 140 -4.14 -25.56 -10.23
CA LEU A 140 -5.23 -25.85 -11.16
C LEU A 140 -5.92 -24.53 -11.48
N VAL A 141 -6.14 -24.26 -12.76
CA VAL A 141 -6.82 -23.05 -13.23
C VAL A 141 -7.97 -23.39 -14.15
N GLU A 142 -9.05 -22.64 -14.04
CA GLU A 142 -10.23 -22.72 -14.90
C GLU A 142 -10.73 -21.34 -15.34
N ALA A 143 -11.64 -21.33 -16.31
CA ALA A 143 -12.19 -20.08 -16.85
C ALA A 143 -12.82 -19.22 -15.73
N GLY A 144 -12.45 -17.94 -15.69
CA GLY A 144 -12.83 -17.00 -14.66
C GLY A 144 -11.78 -16.81 -13.56
N ASP A 145 -10.80 -17.71 -13.45
CA ASP A 145 -9.73 -17.57 -12.46
C ASP A 145 -8.75 -16.46 -12.84
N ARG A 146 -8.30 -15.72 -11.83
CA ARG A 146 -7.08 -14.92 -11.93
C ARG A 146 -5.88 -15.80 -11.62
N VAL A 147 -4.89 -15.76 -12.50
CA VAL A 147 -3.66 -16.52 -12.34
C VAL A 147 -2.89 -15.99 -11.12
N PRO A 148 -2.61 -16.81 -10.09
CA PRO A 148 -2.13 -16.31 -8.80
C PRO A 148 -0.61 -16.10 -8.74
N ALA A 149 0.15 -16.75 -9.61
CA ALA A 149 1.61 -16.73 -9.68
C ALA A 149 2.06 -17.01 -11.13
N ASP A 150 3.34 -16.85 -11.47
CA ASP A 150 3.80 -17.22 -12.82
C ASP A 150 3.90 -18.74 -12.93
N LEU A 151 3.19 -19.34 -13.88
CA LEU A 151 3.04 -20.78 -14.03
C LEU A 151 3.64 -21.28 -15.34
N ARG A 152 4.33 -22.43 -15.29
CA ARG A 152 4.65 -23.23 -16.48
C ARG A 152 3.58 -24.30 -16.69
N LEU A 153 2.90 -24.27 -17.83
CA LEU A 153 1.81 -25.20 -18.13
C LEU A 153 2.28 -26.63 -18.32
N ILE A 154 1.67 -27.55 -17.57
CA ILE A 154 1.83 -29.00 -17.66
C ILE A 154 0.68 -29.60 -18.47
N GLU A 155 -0.54 -29.09 -18.26
CA GLU A 155 -1.72 -29.43 -19.05
C GLU A 155 -2.47 -28.15 -19.46
N ALA A 156 -2.98 -28.13 -20.67
CA ALA A 156 -3.83 -27.06 -21.19
C ALA A 156 -4.92 -27.66 -22.08
N ARG A 157 -6.18 -27.34 -21.80
CA ARG A 157 -7.35 -27.84 -22.56
C ARG A 157 -8.23 -26.67 -22.97
N GLY A 158 -8.11 -26.26 -24.23
CA GLY A 158 -8.81 -25.08 -24.76
C GLY A 158 -8.50 -23.80 -23.97
N LEU A 159 -7.32 -23.75 -23.35
CA LEU A 159 -6.94 -22.72 -22.40
C LEU A 159 -6.63 -21.42 -23.14
N LYS A 160 -7.30 -20.33 -22.78
CA LYS A 160 -7.03 -18.98 -23.28
C LYS A 160 -6.84 -18.03 -22.11
N ALA A 161 -5.88 -17.11 -22.22
CA ALA A 161 -5.61 -16.12 -21.18
C ALA A 161 -5.65 -14.70 -21.75
N GLU A 162 -6.19 -13.75 -20.97
CA GLU A 162 -6.18 -12.33 -21.28
C GLU A 162 -4.96 -11.68 -20.63
N GLU A 163 -4.00 -11.27 -21.46
CA GLU A 163 -2.67 -10.80 -21.02
C GLU A 163 -2.49 -9.29 -21.19
N ALA A 164 -3.60 -8.55 -21.36
CA ALA A 164 -3.63 -7.11 -21.57
C ALA A 164 -2.83 -6.33 -20.51
N ILE A 165 -2.77 -6.83 -19.27
CA ILE A 165 -2.00 -6.22 -18.18
C ILE A 165 -0.48 -6.24 -18.41
N LEU A 166 0.02 -7.13 -19.27
CA LEU A 166 1.45 -7.29 -19.57
C LEU A 166 1.80 -6.90 -21.01
N THR A 167 0.92 -7.17 -21.96
CA THR A 167 1.19 -6.92 -23.39
C THR A 167 0.48 -5.69 -23.93
N GLY A 168 -0.56 -5.19 -23.26
CA GLY A 168 -1.42 -4.12 -23.76
C GLY A 168 -2.44 -4.58 -24.81
N GLU A 169 -2.45 -5.86 -25.18
CA GLU A 169 -3.37 -6.42 -26.17
C GLU A 169 -4.55 -7.12 -25.49
N SER A 170 -5.77 -6.74 -25.86
CA SER A 170 -7.01 -7.27 -25.26
C SER A 170 -7.50 -8.58 -25.87
N VAL A 171 -6.83 -9.11 -26.88
CA VAL A 171 -7.25 -10.36 -27.53
C VAL A 171 -6.73 -11.55 -26.70
N PRO A 172 -7.60 -12.47 -26.24
CA PRO A 172 -7.14 -13.63 -25.49
C PRO A 172 -6.21 -14.53 -26.31
N VAL A 173 -5.08 -14.92 -25.72
CA VAL A 173 -4.05 -15.72 -26.36
C VAL A 173 -4.28 -17.20 -26.06
N ASP A 174 -4.16 -18.05 -27.07
CA ASP A 174 -4.21 -19.51 -26.91
C ASP A 174 -2.95 -20.02 -26.20
N LYS A 175 -3.17 -20.84 -25.16
CA LYS A 175 -2.10 -21.38 -24.32
C LYS A 175 -1.86 -22.85 -24.61
N GLY A 176 -0.60 -23.26 -24.50
CA GLY A 176 -0.14 -24.61 -24.84
C GLY A 176 0.88 -25.13 -23.83
N ILE A 177 1.47 -26.29 -24.12
CA ILE A 177 2.50 -26.89 -23.27
C ILE A 177 3.86 -27.01 -23.96
N ARG A 178 3.90 -26.83 -25.28
CA ARG A 178 5.10 -27.03 -26.10
C ARG A 178 6.11 -25.92 -25.82
N PRO A 179 7.39 -26.24 -25.56
CA PRO A 179 8.41 -25.20 -25.41
C PRO A 179 8.45 -24.25 -26.61
N VAL A 180 8.78 -22.99 -26.34
CA VAL A 180 9.02 -21.97 -27.37
C VAL A 180 10.49 -21.52 -27.34
N ASP A 181 10.87 -20.61 -28.24
CA ASP A 181 12.23 -20.08 -28.28
C ASP A 181 12.63 -19.41 -26.95
N GLU A 182 13.90 -19.51 -26.58
CA GLU A 182 14.45 -18.86 -25.40
C GLU A 182 14.30 -17.34 -25.45
N ASP A 183 14.41 -16.77 -26.66
CA ASP A 183 14.33 -15.34 -26.91
C ASP A 183 12.90 -14.88 -27.30
N ALA A 184 11.89 -15.73 -27.10
CA ALA A 184 10.50 -15.38 -27.36
C ALA A 184 10.03 -14.18 -26.51
N ASP A 185 9.30 -13.28 -27.17
CA ASP A 185 8.63 -12.14 -26.54
C ASP A 185 7.59 -12.60 -25.52
N LEU A 186 7.22 -11.72 -24.59
CA LEU A 186 6.37 -12.09 -23.45
C LEU A 186 5.02 -12.67 -23.90
N GLY A 187 4.40 -12.11 -24.93
CA GLY A 187 3.14 -12.59 -25.50
C GLY A 187 3.26 -13.94 -26.23
N ASP A 188 4.44 -14.26 -26.77
CA ASP A 188 4.70 -15.49 -27.51
C ASP A 188 5.04 -16.68 -26.60
N ARG A 189 5.20 -16.43 -25.30
CA ARG A 189 5.39 -17.46 -24.26
C ARG A 189 4.07 -18.16 -23.93
N THR A 190 3.43 -18.72 -24.95
CA THR A 190 2.24 -19.59 -24.88
C THR A 190 2.29 -20.73 -23.86
N PRO A 191 3.47 -21.25 -23.42
CA PRO A 191 3.54 -22.29 -22.42
C PRO A 191 3.53 -21.79 -20.98
N MET A 192 3.42 -20.48 -20.80
CA MET A 192 3.36 -19.80 -19.52
C MET A 192 1.99 -19.17 -19.28
N LEU A 193 1.60 -19.10 -18.01
CA LEU A 193 0.59 -18.17 -17.49
C LEU A 193 1.29 -17.20 -16.54
N PHE A 194 0.84 -15.95 -16.52
CA PHE A 194 1.49 -14.91 -15.72
C PHE A 194 0.59 -14.40 -14.61
N SER A 195 1.17 -14.08 -13.45
CA SER A 195 0.43 -13.58 -12.30
C SER A 195 -0.41 -12.34 -12.66
N GLY A 196 -1.67 -12.33 -12.23
CA GLY A 196 -2.62 -11.23 -12.45
C GLY A 196 -3.39 -11.27 -13.77
N THR A 197 -3.04 -12.15 -14.72
CA THR A 197 -3.83 -12.35 -15.94
C THR A 197 -5.12 -13.14 -15.66
N LEU A 198 -6.11 -13.01 -16.54
CA LEU A 198 -7.40 -13.70 -16.41
C LEU A 198 -7.45 -14.92 -17.33
N VAL A 199 -7.89 -16.06 -16.83
CA VAL A 199 -8.20 -17.22 -17.66
C VAL A 199 -9.55 -17.00 -18.34
N ALA A 200 -9.52 -16.71 -19.63
CA ALA A 200 -10.72 -16.38 -20.40
C ALA A 200 -11.54 -17.63 -20.76
N ALA A 201 -10.89 -18.76 -21.00
CA ALA A 201 -11.54 -20.01 -21.36
C ALA A 201 -10.67 -21.22 -21.04
N GLY A 202 -11.31 -22.40 -20.94
CA GLY A 202 -10.64 -23.68 -20.80
C GLY A 202 -10.20 -24.02 -19.37
N THR A 203 -9.36 -25.05 -19.26
CA THR A 203 -8.78 -25.50 -17.99
C THR A 203 -7.31 -25.83 -18.17
N GLY A 204 -6.54 -25.72 -17.10
CA GLY A 204 -5.10 -25.98 -17.13
C GLY A 204 -4.54 -26.43 -15.79
N ARG A 205 -3.35 -27.01 -15.86
CA ARG A 205 -2.50 -27.31 -14.69
C ARG A 205 -1.14 -26.68 -14.92
N GLY A 206 -0.69 -25.88 -13.98
CA GLY A 206 0.56 -25.14 -14.08
C GLY A 206 1.45 -25.35 -12.86
N LEU A 207 2.74 -25.51 -13.10
CA LEU A 207 3.80 -25.49 -12.10
C LEU A 207 4.14 -24.05 -11.74
N VAL A 208 4.08 -23.68 -10.47
CA VAL A 208 4.51 -22.35 -9.99
C VAL A 208 6.02 -22.22 -10.19
N THR A 209 6.42 -21.25 -11.01
CA THR A 209 7.82 -20.97 -11.36
C THR A 209 8.37 -19.73 -10.67
N ALA A 210 7.52 -18.75 -10.40
CA ALA A 210 7.89 -17.54 -9.66
C ALA A 210 6.69 -17.01 -8.87
N THR A 211 6.98 -16.42 -7.71
CA THR A 211 6.00 -15.85 -6.77
C THR A 211 6.40 -14.42 -6.38
N GLY A 212 5.42 -13.62 -5.94
CA GLY A 212 5.60 -12.29 -5.40
C GLY A 212 6.40 -11.37 -6.33
N GLY A 213 7.43 -10.72 -5.78
CA GLY A 213 8.32 -9.81 -6.53
C GLY A 213 9.12 -10.48 -7.67
N HIS A 214 9.20 -11.80 -7.71
CA HIS A 214 9.94 -12.52 -8.76
C HIS A 214 9.12 -12.78 -10.03
N THR A 215 7.80 -12.65 -9.97
CA THR A 215 6.87 -12.75 -11.13
C THR A 215 7.12 -11.64 -12.15
N GLN A 216 6.62 -11.76 -13.38
CA GLN A 216 6.71 -10.70 -14.39
C GLN A 216 6.06 -9.41 -13.90
N ILE A 217 4.84 -9.50 -13.36
CA ILE A 217 4.14 -8.34 -12.81
C ILE A 217 4.86 -7.77 -11.58
N GLY A 218 5.51 -8.63 -10.78
CA GLY A 218 6.31 -8.22 -9.63
C GLY A 218 7.58 -7.46 -10.03
N ARG A 219 8.25 -7.88 -11.10
CA ARG A 219 9.40 -7.16 -11.66
C ARG A 219 8.99 -5.81 -12.24
N ILE A 220 7.88 -5.75 -12.98
CA ILE A 220 7.32 -4.49 -13.48
C ILE A 220 6.96 -3.55 -12.32
N SER A 221 6.24 -4.07 -11.32
CA SER A 221 5.85 -3.29 -10.14
C SER A 221 7.06 -2.81 -9.33
N GLY A 222 8.12 -3.60 -9.23
CA GLY A 222 9.37 -3.20 -8.59
C GLY A 222 10.06 -2.04 -9.31
N MET A 223 10.10 -2.08 -10.65
CA MET A 223 10.63 -0.97 -11.45
C MET A 223 9.77 0.30 -11.35
N LEU A 224 8.44 0.14 -11.19
CA LEU A 224 7.52 1.27 -11.00
C LEU A 224 7.49 1.80 -9.56
N ALA A 225 7.82 0.97 -8.55
CA ALA A 225 7.85 1.39 -7.15
C ALA A 225 9.03 2.32 -6.83
N GLU A 226 10.02 2.42 -7.71
CA GLU A 226 11.02 3.50 -7.69
C GLU A 226 10.42 4.86 -8.11
N VAL A 227 9.23 4.88 -8.72
CA VAL A 227 8.51 6.12 -9.00
C VAL A 227 7.87 6.60 -7.69
N GLU A 228 8.38 7.72 -7.17
CA GLU A 228 7.96 8.36 -5.93
C GLU A 228 6.46 8.28 -5.67
N THR A 229 6.08 7.99 -4.42
CA THR A 229 4.69 8.11 -3.97
C THR A 229 4.21 9.55 -4.15
N LEU A 230 3.52 9.81 -5.25
CA LEU A 230 2.90 11.10 -5.51
C LEU A 230 1.82 11.35 -4.46
N THR A 231 1.97 12.41 -3.67
CA THR A 231 0.90 12.90 -2.80
C THR A 231 -0.35 13.15 -3.64
N THR A 232 -1.52 12.70 -3.18
CA THR A 232 -2.76 12.90 -3.96
C THR A 232 -3.05 14.40 -4.13
N PRO A 233 -3.58 14.82 -5.28
CA PRO A 233 -3.81 16.25 -5.57
C PRO A 233 -4.73 16.92 -4.53
N LEU A 234 -5.64 16.16 -3.92
CA LEU A 234 -6.51 16.61 -2.84
C LEU A 234 -5.73 16.95 -1.56
N VAL A 235 -4.81 16.08 -1.13
CA VAL A 235 -3.95 16.32 0.04
C VAL A 235 -3.07 17.55 -0.20
N ALA A 236 -2.51 17.71 -1.40
CA ALA A 236 -1.72 18.88 -1.74
C ALA A 236 -2.52 20.19 -1.77
N GLN A 237 -3.82 20.14 -2.09
CA GLN A 237 -4.72 21.30 -1.97
C GLN A 237 -5.04 21.61 -0.51
N MET A 238 -5.24 20.59 0.33
CA MET A 238 -5.45 20.77 1.77
C MET A 238 -4.26 21.42 2.44
N ASP A 239 -3.03 20.98 2.14
CA ASP A 239 -1.82 21.59 2.70
C ASP A 239 -1.65 23.05 2.26
N ARG A 240 -2.13 23.40 1.06
CA ARG A 240 -2.18 24.80 0.62
C ARG A 240 -3.24 25.61 1.37
N PHE A 241 -4.44 25.07 1.54
CA PHE A 241 -5.51 25.70 2.30
C PHE A 241 -5.12 25.90 3.77
N ALA A 242 -4.57 24.87 4.42
CA ALA A 242 -4.08 24.93 5.79
C ALA A 242 -3.00 25.99 5.97
N ARG A 243 -2.03 26.08 5.04
CA ARG A 243 -1.01 27.16 5.05
C ARG A 243 -1.64 28.55 4.90
N TRP A 244 -2.56 28.73 3.96
CA TRP A 244 -3.26 30.00 3.77
C TRP A 244 -4.04 30.44 5.00
N LEU A 245 -4.81 29.52 5.58
CA LEU A 245 -5.57 29.78 6.81
C LEU A 245 -4.64 30.10 7.98
N THR A 246 -3.50 29.40 8.10
CA THR A 246 -2.49 29.69 9.12
C THR A 246 -1.93 31.11 8.97
N VAL A 247 -1.57 31.50 7.76
CA VAL A 247 -1.08 32.88 7.48
C VAL A 247 -2.15 33.91 7.81
N PHE A 248 -3.42 33.64 7.48
CA PHE A 248 -4.53 34.51 7.81
C PHE A 248 -4.73 34.67 9.33
N ILE A 249 -4.72 33.56 10.08
CA ILE A 249 -4.82 33.57 11.55
C ILE A 249 -3.66 34.34 12.17
N LEU A 250 -2.42 34.11 11.71
CA LEU A 250 -1.23 34.82 12.19
C LEU A 250 -1.28 36.33 11.89
N MET A 251 -1.77 36.71 10.71
CA MET A 251 -1.96 38.12 10.36
C MET A 251 -2.98 38.78 11.28
N LEU A 252 -4.14 38.15 11.49
CA LEU A 252 -5.17 38.65 12.39
C LEU A 252 -4.66 38.75 13.84
N ALA A 253 -3.94 37.73 14.29
CA ALA A 253 -3.29 37.72 15.60
C ALA A 253 -2.32 38.91 15.77
N ALA A 254 -1.46 39.17 14.78
CA ALA A 254 -0.55 40.30 14.79
C ALA A 254 -1.28 41.66 14.80
N VAL A 255 -2.37 41.78 14.02
CA VAL A 255 -3.21 42.98 14.02
C VAL A 255 -3.84 43.21 15.39
N LEU A 256 -4.43 42.18 16.01
CA LEU A 256 -5.03 42.28 17.34
C LEU A 256 -4.01 42.63 18.41
N LEU A 257 -2.82 42.01 18.38
CA LEU A 257 -1.70 42.33 19.27
C LEU A 257 -1.23 43.78 19.11
N SER A 258 -1.04 44.24 17.87
CA SER A 258 -0.62 45.61 17.60
C SER A 258 -1.66 46.63 18.07
N TYR A 259 -2.94 46.41 17.75
CA TYR A 259 -4.02 47.29 18.16
C TYR A 259 -4.16 47.35 19.68
N GLY A 260 -4.21 46.20 20.36
CA GLY A 260 -4.38 46.18 21.82
C GLY A 260 -3.19 46.76 22.59
N CYS A 261 -1.96 46.66 22.04
CA CYS A 261 -0.77 47.23 22.66
C CYS A 261 -0.65 48.74 22.42
N PHE A 262 -0.82 49.20 21.17
CA PHE A 262 -0.60 50.61 20.80
C PHE A 262 -1.82 51.50 21.02
N VAL A 263 -3.04 50.99 20.85
CA VAL A 263 -4.29 51.76 20.96
C VAL A 263 -5.00 51.45 22.28
N GLY A 264 -5.11 50.17 22.63
CA GLY A 264 -5.82 49.73 23.83
C GLY A 264 -5.04 49.88 25.15
N HIS A 265 -3.71 50.07 25.08
CA HIS A 265 -2.79 50.10 26.23
C HIS A 265 -2.97 48.92 27.21
N LEU A 266 -3.36 47.75 26.69
CA LEU A 266 -3.53 46.54 27.49
C LEU A 266 -2.16 45.89 27.80
N PRO A 267 -2.06 45.14 28.91
CA PRO A 267 -0.86 44.35 29.21
C PRO A 267 -0.58 43.36 28.08
N PHE A 268 0.66 43.30 27.61
CA PHE A 268 1.06 42.39 26.54
C PHE A 268 0.76 40.92 26.87
N SER A 269 0.92 40.52 28.14
CA SER A 269 0.61 39.18 28.63
C SER A 269 -0.83 38.78 28.33
N ASP A 270 -1.78 39.63 28.71
CA ASP A 270 -3.21 39.33 28.67
C ASP A 270 -3.70 39.31 27.22
N LEU A 271 -3.18 40.23 26.41
CA LEU A 271 -3.49 40.33 24.99
C LEU A 271 -2.90 39.15 24.20
N PHE A 272 -1.66 38.75 24.50
CA PHE A 272 -1.03 37.58 23.89
C PHE A 272 -1.80 36.30 24.21
N MET A 273 -2.22 36.13 25.46
CA MET A 273 -3.04 34.99 25.88
C MET A 273 -4.39 34.93 25.17
N ALA A 274 -5.09 36.06 25.05
CA ALA A 274 -6.35 36.12 24.30
C ALA A 274 -6.18 35.76 22.82
N VAL A 275 -5.10 36.26 22.20
CA VAL A 275 -4.80 36.02 20.78
C VAL A 275 -4.36 34.58 20.51
N VAL A 276 -3.55 33.99 21.38
CA VAL A 276 -3.18 32.57 21.29
C VAL A 276 -4.42 31.69 21.44
N GLY A 277 -5.28 31.96 22.44
CA GLY A 277 -6.54 31.22 22.64
C GLY A 277 -7.47 31.29 21.43
N LEU A 278 -7.64 32.48 20.83
CA LEU A 278 -8.40 32.66 19.59
C LEU A 278 -7.78 31.88 18.42
N SER A 279 -6.46 31.91 18.30
CA SER A 279 -5.73 31.24 17.22
C SER A 279 -5.87 29.73 17.32
N VAL A 280 -5.82 29.15 18.54
CA VAL A 280 -6.05 27.72 18.80
C VAL A 280 -7.49 27.34 18.45
N ALA A 281 -8.47 28.13 18.87
CA ALA A 281 -9.88 27.86 18.60
C ALA A 281 -10.25 27.92 17.11
N ALA A 282 -9.49 28.68 16.32
CA ALA A 282 -9.67 28.82 14.88
C ALA A 282 -9.08 27.64 14.07
N ILE A 283 -8.36 26.72 14.69
CA ILE A 283 -7.72 25.59 14.00
C ILE A 283 -8.81 24.58 13.58
N PRO A 284 -8.99 24.33 12.27
CA PRO A 284 -10.02 23.42 11.78
C PRO A 284 -9.53 21.96 11.84
N GLU A 285 -9.41 21.42 13.06
CA GLU A 285 -8.97 20.05 13.28
C GLU A 285 -9.95 19.00 12.74
N GLY A 286 -11.21 19.39 12.52
CA GLY A 286 -12.24 18.56 11.92
C GLY A 286 -12.21 18.46 10.39
N LEU A 287 -11.41 19.26 9.68
CA LEU A 287 -11.39 19.28 8.21
C LEU A 287 -11.14 17.91 7.56
N PRO A 288 -10.14 17.11 8.01
CA PRO A 288 -9.89 15.79 7.43
C PRO A 288 -11.09 14.84 7.60
N ALA A 289 -11.77 14.90 8.75
CA ALA A 289 -12.93 14.07 9.05
C ALA A 289 -14.15 14.48 8.20
N VAL A 290 -14.46 15.78 8.13
CA VAL A 290 -15.58 16.30 7.33
C VAL A 290 -15.39 15.95 5.85
N LEU A 291 -14.16 16.08 5.34
CA LEU A 291 -13.86 15.79 3.94
C LEU A 291 -13.99 14.30 3.61
N THR A 292 -13.53 13.43 4.50
CA THR A 292 -13.67 11.97 4.34
C THR A 292 -15.15 11.59 4.26
N ILE A 293 -16.00 12.25 5.06
CA ILE A 293 -17.45 12.06 5.02
C ILE A 293 -18.03 12.59 3.70
N THR A 294 -17.67 13.80 3.24
CA THR A 294 -18.21 14.35 1.99
C THR A 294 -17.78 13.53 0.77
N LEU A 295 -16.55 13.04 0.73
CA LEU A 295 -16.07 12.15 -0.35
C LEU A 295 -16.75 10.78 -0.36
N ALA A 296 -17.11 10.26 0.81
CA ALA A 296 -17.85 9.00 0.91
C ALA A 296 -19.32 9.15 0.47
N VAL A 297 -19.89 10.35 0.59
CA VAL A 297 -21.28 10.65 0.24
C VAL A 297 -21.44 11.06 -1.23
N GLY A 298 -20.38 11.59 -1.86
CA GLY A 298 -20.37 12.00 -3.28
C GLY A 298 -20.42 13.51 -3.45
#